data_AF-A0A927FQK9-F1
#
_entry.id   AF-A0A927FQK9-F1
#
_cell.length_a   1.000
_cell.length_b   1.000
_cell.length_c   1.000
_cell.angle_alpha   90.00
_cell.angle_beta   90.00
_cell.angle_gamma   90.00
#
_symmetry.space_group_name_H-M   'P 1'
#
loop_
_entity.id
_entity.type
_entity.pdbx_description
1 polymer ?
#
loop_
_entity_poly.entity_id
_entity_poly.type
_entity_poly.pdbx_seq_one_letter_code
_entity_poly.pdbx_strand_id
1 'polypeptide(L)'
;MTRTRAVLTTAGVALYLSGLLVPEPPEGFTRTGMCLVLGATAVVIVVPIYAWVWVITTRLGRGVRAARPDAAITAGWADAGLGPALRSMGIKEMFRRSGGTHVVLTWDDLGVEVWRGSGSGTPRRVVGVLWKKVESISVGEGCAGTPPRPAVVVAIARGPMLIVVPARARAGGVFPASLRQVQKLVDELGVAARPERAARPGG
;
A
#
# COMPACT_ATOMS: atom_id res chain seq x y z
N MET A 1 -30.26 -10.41 8.57
CA MET A 1 -29.26 -9.32 8.62
C MET A 1 -28.59 -9.21 7.25
N THR A 2 -28.85 -8.09 6.58
CA THR A 2 -28.71 -7.81 5.14
C THR A 2 -27.37 -7.15 4.82
N ARG A 3 -26.38 -7.91 4.33
CA ARG A 3 -25.15 -7.35 3.72
C ARG A 3 -24.62 -8.24 2.58
N THR A 4 -25.46 -8.49 1.57
CA THR A 4 -25.04 -9.23 0.36
C THR A 4 -25.71 -8.69 -0.91
N ARG A 5 -25.81 -7.36 -1.04
CA ARG A 5 -26.38 -6.72 -2.24
C ARG A 5 -25.51 -5.66 -2.93
N ALA A 6 -24.34 -5.31 -2.37
CA ALA A 6 -23.53 -4.21 -2.91
C ALA A 6 -22.33 -4.63 -3.79
N VAL A 7 -22.04 -5.93 -3.93
CA VAL A 7 -20.89 -6.42 -4.74
C VAL A 7 -21.31 -6.90 -6.12
N LEU A 8 -22.60 -7.19 -6.33
CA LEU A 8 -23.14 -7.65 -7.61
C LEU A 8 -23.34 -6.52 -8.64
N THR A 9 -23.36 -5.26 -8.22
CA THR A 9 -23.49 -4.12 -9.15
C THR A 9 -22.17 -3.73 -9.82
N THR A 10 -21.02 -3.86 -9.15
CA THR A 10 -19.73 -3.51 -9.75
C THR A 10 -19.22 -4.55 -10.76
N ALA A 11 -19.48 -5.84 -10.50
CA ALA A 11 -19.21 -6.91 -11.45
C ALA A 11 -20.15 -6.85 -12.67
N GLY A 12 -21.42 -6.47 -12.47
CA GLY A 12 -22.38 -6.25 -13.55
C GLY A 12 -21.99 -5.09 -14.48
N VAL A 13 -21.46 -3.99 -13.94
CA VAL A 13 -20.98 -2.85 -14.75
C VAL A 13 -19.70 -3.18 -15.52
N ALA A 14 -18.79 -3.97 -14.95
CA ALA A 14 -17.59 -4.41 -15.66
C ALA A 14 -17.91 -5.41 -16.80
N LEU A 15 -18.88 -6.31 -16.60
CA LEU A 15 -19.34 -7.24 -17.64
C LEU A 15 -20.14 -6.55 -18.74
N TYR A 16 -20.89 -5.50 -18.42
CA TYR A 16 -21.59 -4.67 -19.42
C TYR A 16 -20.61 -3.93 -20.35
N LEU A 17 -19.42 -3.59 -19.87
CA LEU A 17 -18.39 -2.87 -20.64
C LEU A 17 -17.43 -3.78 -21.44
N SER A 18 -17.50 -5.11 -21.26
CA SER A 18 -16.48 -6.01 -21.81
C SER A 18 -16.84 -6.69 -23.14
N GLY A 19 -18.06 -6.53 -23.67
CA GLY A 19 -18.39 -7.26 -24.91
C GLY A 19 -19.78 -7.13 -25.52
N LEU A 20 -20.64 -6.22 -25.06
CA LEU A 20 -21.95 -6.00 -25.69
C LEU A 20 -22.19 -4.49 -25.79
N LEU A 21 -22.32 -3.98 -27.01
CA LEU A 21 -22.62 -2.59 -27.36
C LEU A 21 -21.42 -1.62 -27.29
N VAL A 22 -20.45 -1.79 -28.18
CA VAL A 22 -20.02 -0.60 -28.94
C VAL A 22 -20.99 -0.56 -30.12
N PRO A 23 -22.13 0.15 -30.03
CA PRO A 23 -22.96 0.36 -31.21
C PRO A 23 -22.08 1.00 -32.26
N GLU A 24 -22.22 0.58 -33.52
CA GLU A 24 -21.63 1.35 -34.61
C GLU A 24 -22.01 2.82 -34.40
N PRO A 25 -21.04 3.75 -34.49
CA PRO A 25 -21.30 5.14 -34.21
C PRO A 25 -22.47 5.57 -35.10
N PRO A 26 -23.56 6.13 -34.54
CA PRO A 26 -24.69 6.56 -35.34
C PRO A 26 -24.19 7.50 -36.44
N GLU A 27 -24.67 7.33 -37.68
CA GLU A 27 -24.25 8.14 -38.81
C GLU A 27 -24.31 9.63 -38.43
N GLY A 28 -23.16 10.31 -38.44
CA GLY A 28 -23.00 11.70 -37.98
C GLY A 28 -22.24 11.90 -36.67
N PHE A 29 -21.82 10.84 -35.97
CA PHE A 29 -20.98 10.99 -34.77
C PHE A 29 -19.54 11.37 -35.15
N THR A 30 -19.17 12.63 -34.91
CA THR A 30 -17.80 13.10 -35.16
C THR A 30 -16.80 12.38 -34.25
N ARG A 31 -15.56 12.17 -34.73
CA ARG A 31 -14.46 11.62 -33.91
C ARG A 31 -14.32 12.35 -32.57
N THR A 32 -14.57 13.65 -32.56
CA THR A 32 -14.60 14.51 -31.36
C THR A 32 -15.66 14.06 -30.35
N GLY A 33 -16.88 13.74 -30.79
CA GLY A 33 -17.93 13.22 -29.92
C GLY A 33 -17.55 11.90 -29.26
N MET A 34 -16.93 10.98 -30.02
CA MET A 34 -16.46 9.69 -29.50
C MET A 34 -15.36 9.87 -28.44
N CYS A 35 -14.38 10.76 -28.68
CA CYS A 35 -13.35 11.08 -27.71
C CYS A 35 -13.92 11.66 -26.41
N LEU A 36 -14.94 12.53 -26.50
CA LEU A 36 -15.60 13.09 -25.32
C LEU A 36 -16.35 12.03 -24.52
N VAL A 37 -17.09 11.13 -25.18
CA VAL A 37 -17.81 10.03 -24.51
C VAL A 37 -16.82 9.07 -23.83
N LEU A 38 -15.74 8.68 -24.50
CA LEU A 38 -14.70 7.83 -23.92
C LEU A 38 -14.00 8.51 -22.75
N GLY A 39 -13.67 9.80 -22.89
CA GLY A 39 -13.07 10.60 -21.83
C GLY A 39 -13.99 10.71 -20.61
N ALA A 40 -15.27 11.03 -20.81
CA ALA A 40 -16.26 11.11 -19.74
C ALA A 40 -16.46 9.75 -19.06
N THR A 41 -16.55 8.66 -19.82
CA THR A 41 -16.69 7.30 -19.29
C THR A 41 -15.47 6.91 -18.45
N ALA A 42 -14.27 7.21 -18.93
CA ALA A 42 -13.04 6.99 -18.17
C ALA A 42 -13.07 7.76 -16.84
N VAL A 43 -13.46 9.03 -16.84
CA VAL A 43 -13.57 9.84 -15.61
C VAL A 43 -14.59 9.24 -14.63
N VAL A 44 -15.78 8.86 -15.12
CA VAL A 44 -16.86 8.28 -14.30
C VAL A 44 -16.46 6.97 -13.65
N ILE A 45 -15.56 6.18 -14.25
CA ILE A 45 -15.07 4.92 -13.67
C ILE A 45 -13.87 5.17 -12.75
N VAL A 46 -12.92 5.97 -13.23
CA VAL A 46 -11.63 6.16 -12.58
C VAL A 46 -11.77 6.93 -11.27
N VAL A 47 -12.58 8.00 -11.24
CA VAL A 47 -12.75 8.84 -10.05
C VAL A 47 -13.34 8.07 -8.87
N PRO A 48 -14.44 7.30 -9.00
CA PRO A 48 -14.96 6.49 -7.90
C PRO A 48 -13.99 5.43 -7.41
N ILE A 49 -13.22 4.79 -8.31
CA ILE A 49 -12.19 3.82 -7.90
C ILE A 49 -11.13 4.51 -7.06
N TYR A 50 -10.60 5.65 -7.50
CA TYR A 50 -9.61 6.42 -6.72
C TYR A 50 -10.17 6.87 -5.37
N ALA A 51 -11.41 7.39 -5.35
CA ALA A 51 -12.07 7.82 -4.11
C ALA A 51 -12.27 6.64 -3.15
N TRP A 52 -12.68 5.47 -3.66
CA TRP A 52 -12.88 4.27 -2.86
C TRP A 52 -11.57 3.75 -2.27
N VAL A 53 -10.50 3.68 -3.08
CA VAL A 53 -9.16 3.29 -2.60
C VAL A 53 -8.66 4.31 -1.57
N TRP A 54 -8.83 5.61 -1.81
CA TRP A 54 -8.48 6.65 -0.84
C TRP A 54 -9.20 6.45 0.51
N VAL A 55 -10.50 6.17 0.49
CA VAL A 55 -11.27 5.91 1.71
C VAL A 55 -10.77 4.66 2.45
N ILE A 56 -10.46 3.57 1.74
CA ILE A 56 -9.95 2.34 2.36
C ILE A 56 -8.58 2.57 2.99
N THR A 57 -7.67 3.21 2.25
CA THR A 57 -6.29 3.44 2.70
C THR A 57 -6.24 4.37 3.90
N THR A 58 -7.03 5.44 3.90
CA THR A 58 -7.15 6.37 5.03
C THR A 58 -7.84 5.77 6.25
N ARG A 59 -8.83 4.88 6.06
CA ARG A 59 -9.43 4.13 7.19
C ARG A 59 -8.40 3.22 7.84
N LEU A 60 -7.57 2.54 7.04
CA LEU A 60 -6.47 1.74 7.59
C LEU A 60 -5.50 2.60 8.39
N GLY A 61 -5.03 3.71 7.81
CA GLY A 61 -4.11 4.63 8.49
C GLY A 61 -4.67 5.16 9.81
N ARG A 62 -5.95 5.57 9.83
CA ARG A 62 -6.63 6.02 11.07
C ARG A 62 -6.75 4.91 12.10
N GLY A 63 -7.13 3.70 11.68
CA GLY A 63 -7.21 2.56 12.61
C GLY A 63 -5.86 2.24 13.24
N VAL A 64 -4.79 2.28 12.44
CA VAL A 64 -3.43 2.00 12.93
C VAL A 64 -2.95 3.12 13.85
N ARG A 65 -3.21 4.38 13.50
CA ARG A 65 -2.97 5.54 14.38
C ARG A 65 -3.70 5.40 15.72
N ALA A 66 -4.92 4.89 15.73
CA ALA A 66 -5.67 4.65 16.96
C ALA A 66 -5.08 3.51 17.79
N ALA A 67 -4.55 2.46 17.15
CA ALA A 67 -3.89 1.34 17.83
C ALA A 67 -2.46 1.67 18.29
N ARG A 68 -1.79 2.63 17.65
CA ARG A 68 -0.43 3.10 17.95
C ARG A 68 -0.38 4.62 17.94
N PRO A 69 -0.91 5.29 18.98
CA PRO A 69 -1.03 6.75 19.02
C PRO A 69 0.32 7.44 18.90
N ASP A 70 1.35 6.91 19.53
CA ASP A 70 2.67 7.55 19.63
C ASP A 70 3.65 7.13 18.52
N ALA A 71 3.35 6.06 17.77
CA ALA A 71 4.26 5.55 16.74
C ALA A 71 4.19 6.37 15.46
N ALA A 72 5.32 6.67 14.82
CA ALA A 72 5.29 7.24 13.47
C ALA A 72 4.66 6.24 12.48
N ILE A 73 3.95 6.76 11.47
CA ILE A 73 3.26 5.91 10.48
C ILE A 73 3.51 6.40 9.05
N THR A 74 3.53 5.46 8.11
CA THR A 74 3.40 5.73 6.69
C THR A 74 2.60 4.63 6.00
N ALA A 75 1.57 5.02 5.27
CA ALA A 75 0.83 4.15 4.39
C ALA A 75 1.67 3.78 3.15
N GLY A 76 1.34 2.64 2.53
CA GLY A 76 2.01 2.17 1.34
C GLY A 76 1.46 0.86 0.83
N TRP A 77 2.22 0.20 -0.02
CA TRP A 77 1.88 -1.08 -0.58
C TRP A 77 3.01 -2.07 -0.38
N ALA A 78 2.63 -3.29 -0.04
CA ALA A 78 3.53 -4.42 -0.01
C ALA A 78 4.03 -4.73 -1.43
N ASP A 79 5.34 -4.94 -1.55
CA ASP A 79 5.93 -5.52 -2.74
C ASP A 79 5.47 -6.98 -2.98
N ALA A 80 5.53 -7.44 -4.23
CA ALA A 80 5.22 -8.81 -4.60
C ALA A 80 6.09 -9.85 -3.87
N GLY A 81 7.32 -9.51 -3.52
CA GLY A 81 8.27 -10.31 -2.74
C GLY A 81 8.01 -10.34 -1.24
N LEU A 82 7.20 -9.42 -0.69
CA LEU A 82 6.91 -9.37 0.75
C LEU A 82 6.15 -10.62 1.23
N GLY A 83 5.21 -11.15 0.43
CA GLY A 83 4.48 -12.36 0.78
C GLY A 83 5.39 -13.59 0.96
N PRO A 84 6.23 -13.93 -0.03
CA PRO A 84 7.27 -14.96 0.11
C PRO A 84 8.19 -14.74 1.32
N ALA A 85 8.66 -13.51 1.55
CA ALA A 85 9.48 -13.14 2.70
C ALA A 85 8.76 -13.45 4.03
N LEU A 86 7.51 -13.03 4.19
CA LEU A 86 6.75 -13.31 5.41
C LEU A 86 6.53 -14.81 5.63
N ARG A 87 6.33 -15.59 4.56
CA ARG A 87 6.18 -17.05 4.66
C ARG A 87 7.45 -17.74 5.16
N SER A 88 8.65 -17.29 4.80
CA SER A 88 9.89 -17.87 5.34
C SER A 88 10.06 -17.60 6.84
N MET A 89 9.36 -16.59 7.39
CA MET A 89 9.25 -16.33 8.82
C MET A 89 8.07 -17.06 9.49
N GLY A 90 7.38 -17.96 8.78
CA GLY A 90 6.21 -18.68 9.30
C GLY A 90 4.90 -17.90 9.27
N ILE A 91 4.88 -16.69 8.69
CA ILE A 91 3.68 -15.85 8.61
C ILE A 91 2.91 -16.18 7.33
N LYS A 92 1.73 -16.80 7.47
CA LYS A 92 0.89 -17.31 6.36
C LYS A 92 -0.01 -16.24 5.72
N GLU A 93 0.36 -14.96 5.82
CA GLU A 93 -0.47 -13.86 5.35
C GLU A 93 -0.45 -13.77 3.80
N MET A 94 -1.63 -13.67 3.18
CA MET A 94 -1.75 -13.63 1.72
C MET A 94 -1.69 -12.21 1.17
N PHE A 95 -0.64 -11.91 0.41
CA PHE A 95 -0.48 -10.66 -0.33
C PHE A 95 -0.87 -10.83 -1.79
N ARG A 96 -1.67 -9.91 -2.34
CA ARG A 96 -2.03 -9.93 -3.75
C ARG A 96 -0.82 -9.46 -4.56
N ARG A 97 -0.45 -10.25 -5.59
CA ARG A 97 0.59 -9.88 -6.56
C ARG A 97 0.15 -8.71 -7.45
N SER A 98 -1.09 -8.70 -7.91
CA SER A 98 -1.63 -7.63 -8.76
C SER A 98 -2.15 -6.46 -7.93
N GLY A 99 -1.71 -5.24 -8.28
CA GLY A 99 -2.16 -3.98 -7.65
C GLY A 99 -1.54 -3.64 -6.29
N GLY A 100 -0.77 -4.56 -5.69
CA GLY A 100 -0.17 -4.40 -4.37
C GLY A 100 -1.20 -4.50 -3.23
N THR A 101 -0.81 -5.09 -2.10
CA THR A 101 -1.65 -5.06 -0.88
C THR A 101 -1.36 -3.77 -0.13
N HIS A 102 -2.38 -2.96 0.11
CA HIS A 102 -2.21 -1.77 0.95
C HIS A 102 -1.85 -2.17 2.39
N VAL A 103 -0.80 -1.55 2.90
CA VAL A 103 -0.25 -1.76 4.24
C VAL A 103 0.06 -0.41 4.89
N VAL A 104 0.26 -0.43 6.20
CA VAL A 104 0.82 0.72 6.93
C VAL A 104 2.08 0.24 7.63
N LEU A 105 3.18 0.91 7.37
CA LEU A 105 4.41 0.77 8.13
C LEU A 105 4.32 1.70 9.34
N THR A 106 4.62 1.19 10.52
CA THR A 106 4.70 1.98 11.76
C THR A 106 6.05 1.77 12.42
N TRP A 107 6.56 2.77 13.10
CA TRP A 107 7.81 2.63 13.84
C TRP A 107 7.86 3.53 15.08
N ASP A 108 8.61 3.08 16.06
CA ASP A 108 8.88 3.79 17.32
C ASP A 108 10.31 3.45 17.79
N ASP A 109 10.62 3.68 19.05
CA ASP A 109 11.95 3.43 19.62
C ASP A 109 12.29 1.93 19.76
N LEU A 110 11.29 1.04 19.70
CA LEU A 110 11.49 -0.41 19.87
C LEU A 110 11.74 -1.10 18.53
N GLY A 111 11.06 -0.66 17.48
CA GLY A 111 11.17 -1.30 16.18
C GLY A 111 10.24 -0.76 15.12
N VAL A 112 10.11 -1.58 14.08
CA VAL A 112 9.25 -1.33 12.92
C VAL A 112 8.21 -2.44 12.80
N GLU A 113 6.99 -2.08 12.45
CA GLU A 113 5.88 -3.01 12.27
C GLU A 113 5.17 -2.76 10.94
N VAL A 114 4.61 -3.82 10.37
CA VAL A 114 3.76 -3.76 9.18
C VAL A 114 2.35 -4.16 9.58
N TRP A 115 1.40 -3.32 9.23
CA TRP A 115 -0.02 -3.46 9.51
C TRP A 115 -0.84 -3.59 8.23
N ARG A 116 -1.94 -4.33 8.32
CA ARG A 116 -2.89 -4.54 7.22
C ARG A 116 -4.32 -4.36 7.71
N GLY A 117 -5.19 -3.89 6.82
CA GLY A 117 -6.63 -3.94 7.07
C GLY A 117 -7.12 -5.39 7.13
N SER A 118 -7.95 -5.69 8.12
CA SER A 118 -8.67 -6.96 8.17
C SER A 118 -10.08 -6.80 7.59
N GLY A 119 -10.68 -7.90 7.15
CA GLY A 119 -12.09 -7.91 6.71
C GLY A 119 -13.09 -7.51 7.81
N SER A 120 -12.70 -7.58 9.08
CA SER A 120 -13.53 -7.17 10.23
C SER A 120 -13.45 -5.67 10.53
N GLY A 121 -12.66 -4.89 9.77
CA GLY A 121 -12.56 -3.44 9.90
C GLY A 121 -11.51 -2.95 10.90
N THR A 122 -10.99 -3.83 11.76
CA THR A 122 -9.88 -3.49 12.68
C THR A 122 -8.54 -3.82 12.04
N PRO A 123 -7.56 -2.91 12.02
CA PRO A 123 -6.25 -3.23 11.48
C PRO A 123 -5.54 -4.30 12.33
N ARG A 124 -4.75 -5.14 11.66
CA ARG A 124 -3.98 -6.21 12.29
C ARG A 124 -2.51 -6.02 11.99
N ARG A 125 -1.67 -6.20 13.02
CA ARG A 125 -0.21 -6.30 12.86
C ARG A 125 0.13 -7.62 12.16
N VAL A 126 0.81 -7.53 11.02
CA VAL A 126 1.28 -8.67 10.22
C VAL A 126 2.64 -9.14 10.71
N VAL A 127 3.58 -8.21 10.89
CA VAL A 127 4.94 -8.50 11.39
C VAL A 127 5.44 -7.31 12.21
N GLY A 128 6.25 -7.59 13.22
CA GLY A 128 7.00 -6.59 13.97
C GLY A 128 8.47 -7.03 14.07
N VAL A 129 9.39 -6.11 13.83
CA VAL A 129 10.83 -6.34 13.84
C VAL A 129 11.47 -5.32 14.77
N LEU A 130 12.15 -5.81 15.81
CA LEU A 130 12.92 -4.96 16.72
C LEU A 130 14.13 -4.38 16.00
N TRP A 131 14.52 -3.15 16.32
CA TRP A 131 15.68 -2.51 15.68
C TRP A 131 16.97 -3.31 15.79
N LYS A 132 17.20 -4.00 16.91
CA LYS A 132 18.35 -4.89 17.09
C LYS A 132 18.43 -6.06 16.08
N LYS A 133 17.33 -6.40 15.41
CA LYS A 133 17.26 -7.42 14.36
C LYS A 133 17.35 -6.81 12.96
N VAL A 134 17.27 -5.49 12.82
CA VAL A 134 17.41 -4.80 11.54
C VAL A 134 18.89 -4.61 11.26
N GLU A 135 19.34 -5.15 10.13
CA GLU A 135 20.72 -5.06 9.68
C GLU A 135 20.98 -3.77 8.92
N SER A 136 20.07 -3.41 8.02
CA SER A 136 20.15 -2.16 7.26
C SER A 136 18.76 -1.68 6.83
N ILE A 137 18.68 -0.37 6.60
CA ILE A 137 17.51 0.32 6.05
C ILE A 137 18.00 1.11 4.85
N SER A 138 17.44 0.87 3.69
CA SER A 138 17.88 1.49 2.44
C SER A 138 16.72 1.83 1.52
N VAL A 139 17.01 2.68 0.53
CA VAL A 139 16.12 2.87 -0.61
C VAL A 139 16.38 1.75 -1.60
N GLY A 140 15.31 1.14 -2.09
CA GLY A 140 15.37 0.17 -3.18
C GLY A 140 14.20 0.34 -4.14
N GLU A 141 13.92 -0.70 -4.91
CA GLU A 141 12.80 -0.75 -5.83
C GLU A 141 11.77 -1.79 -5.38
N GLY A 142 10.49 -1.44 -5.47
CA GLY A 142 9.38 -2.33 -5.17
C GLY A 142 8.36 -2.36 -6.30
N CYS A 143 7.82 -3.54 -6.55
CA CYS A 143 6.78 -3.84 -7.53
C CYS A 143 5.43 -3.98 -6.82
N ALA A 144 4.89 -2.85 -6.37
CA ALA A 144 3.51 -2.75 -5.93
C ALA A 144 2.59 -2.44 -7.13
N GLY A 145 2.25 -3.48 -7.89
CA GLY A 145 1.66 -3.35 -9.22
C GLY A 145 2.73 -3.12 -10.29
N THR A 146 2.37 -2.42 -11.37
CA THR A 146 3.28 -2.02 -12.46
C THR A 146 3.24 -0.49 -12.60
N PRO A 147 4.35 0.20 -12.93
CA PRO A 147 5.78 -0.20 -13.05
C PRO A 147 6.54 -0.23 -11.68
N PRO A 148 7.86 -0.57 -11.64
CA PRO A 148 8.70 -0.47 -10.44
C PRO A 148 8.72 0.95 -9.86
N ARG A 149 8.80 1.05 -8.53
CA ARG A 149 8.71 2.31 -7.79
C ARG A 149 9.72 2.36 -6.64
N PRO A 150 10.15 3.56 -6.21
CA PRO A 150 10.97 3.71 -5.02
C PRO A 150 10.31 3.05 -3.80
N ALA A 151 11.09 2.26 -3.07
CA ALA A 151 10.63 1.49 -1.91
C ALA A 151 11.59 1.65 -0.74
N VAL A 152 11.06 1.47 0.47
CA VAL A 152 11.86 1.26 1.67
C VAL A 152 12.16 -0.22 1.77
N VAL A 153 13.43 -0.55 1.90
CA VAL A 153 13.93 -1.91 2.12
C VAL A 153 14.47 -1.98 3.55
N VAL A 154 13.89 -2.87 4.35
CA VAL A 154 14.39 -3.19 5.69
C VAL A 154 14.97 -4.60 5.65
N ALA A 155 16.30 -4.71 5.72
CA ALA A 155 16.99 -5.99 5.80
C ALA A 155 17.02 -6.47 7.26
N ILE A 156 16.58 -7.71 7.48
CA ILE A 156 16.56 -8.34 8.81
C ILE A 156 17.76 -9.29 8.90
N ALA A 157 18.52 -9.22 10.00
CA ALA A 157 19.67 -10.09 10.24
C ALA A 157 19.26 -11.56 10.14
N ARG A 158 19.89 -12.30 9.20
CA ARG A 158 19.60 -13.71 8.88
C ARG A 158 18.14 -13.98 8.49
N GLY A 159 17.43 -12.95 8.03
CA GLY A 159 16.02 -12.98 7.70
C GLY A 159 15.74 -12.40 6.31
N PRO A 160 14.47 -12.46 5.89
CA PRO A 160 14.06 -11.91 4.61
C PRO A 160 13.94 -10.38 4.67
N MET A 161 13.98 -9.73 3.52
CA MET A 161 13.79 -8.28 3.39
C MET A 161 12.32 -7.90 3.43
N LEU A 162 11.99 -6.83 4.16
CA LEU A 162 10.67 -6.19 4.09
C LEU A 162 10.76 -5.04 3.09
N ILE A 163 10.00 -5.14 1.99
CA ILE A 163 9.96 -4.12 0.94
C ILE A 163 8.56 -3.50 0.92
N VAL A 164 8.50 -2.19 1.14
CA VAL A 164 7.26 -1.41 1.16
C VAL A 164 7.42 -0.21 0.23
N VAL A 165 6.49 -0.05 -0.71
CA VAL A 165 6.38 1.14 -1.57
C VAL A 165 5.51 2.15 -0.84
N PRO A 166 6.06 3.24 -0.27
CA PRO A 166 5.27 4.20 0.49
C PRO A 166 4.33 5.01 -0.40
N ALA A 167 3.21 5.41 0.16
CA ALA A 167 2.30 6.38 -0.44
C ALA A 167 2.83 7.81 -0.27
N ARG A 168 2.47 8.69 -1.20
CA ARG A 168 2.84 10.12 -1.12
C ARG A 168 2.33 10.78 0.17
N ALA A 169 1.17 10.36 0.66
CA ALA A 169 0.57 10.83 1.90
C ALA A 169 0.69 9.75 3.00
N ARG A 170 1.19 10.17 4.17
CA ARG A 170 1.53 9.26 5.28
C ARG A 170 0.34 8.47 5.83
N ALA A 171 -0.87 9.04 5.82
CA ALA A 171 -2.04 8.40 6.42
C ALA A 171 -2.87 7.55 5.43
N GLY A 172 -2.48 7.50 4.16
CA GLY A 172 -3.22 6.82 3.09
C GLY A 172 -3.14 7.58 1.78
N GLY A 173 -3.33 6.87 0.68
CA GLY A 173 -3.30 7.46 -0.65
C GLY A 173 -3.18 6.40 -1.74
N VAL A 174 -3.32 6.81 -2.99
CA VAL A 174 -3.19 5.92 -4.16
C VAL A 174 -1.87 6.11 -4.91
N PHE A 175 -1.30 7.31 -4.79
CA PHE A 175 -0.07 7.66 -5.49
C PHE A 175 1.16 7.28 -4.67
N PRO A 176 2.19 6.69 -5.32
CA PRO A 176 3.44 6.37 -4.66
C PRO A 176 4.19 7.64 -4.27
N ALA A 177 5.03 7.52 -3.24
CA ALA A 177 5.94 8.59 -2.85
C ALA A 177 7.06 8.74 -3.90
N SER A 178 7.56 9.96 -4.04
CA SER A 178 8.76 10.24 -4.85
C SER A 178 10.03 9.70 -4.19
N LEU A 179 11.09 9.50 -4.97
CA LEU A 179 12.40 9.05 -4.46
C LEU A 179 12.89 9.90 -3.28
N ARG A 180 12.76 11.23 -3.35
CA ARG A 180 13.15 12.14 -2.26
C ARG A 180 12.35 11.88 -0.98
N GLN A 181 11.05 11.58 -1.09
CA GLN A 181 10.22 11.25 0.07
C GLN A 181 10.60 9.90 0.66
N VAL A 182 10.95 8.92 -0.18
CA VAL A 182 11.43 7.61 0.28
C VAL A 182 12.78 7.75 0.99
N GLN A 183 13.71 8.54 0.44
CA GLN A 183 14.99 8.82 1.09
C GLN A 183 14.79 9.45 2.47
N LYS A 184 13.95 10.49 2.56
CA LYS A 184 13.63 11.12 3.85
C LYS A 184 13.04 10.12 4.86
N LEU A 185 12.18 9.21 4.39
CA LEU A 185 11.61 8.16 5.24
C LEU A 185 12.67 7.16 5.72
N VAL A 186 13.60 6.76 4.85
CA VAL A 186 14.75 5.91 5.23
C VAL A 186 15.61 6.61 6.28
N ASP A 187 15.87 7.90 6.11
CA ASP A 187 16.64 8.68 7.08
C ASP A 187 15.92 8.76 8.44
N GLU A 188 14.60 8.99 8.45
CA GLU A 188 13.76 8.98 9.67
C GLU A 188 13.79 7.63 10.39
N LEU A 189 13.66 6.53 9.64
CA LEU A 189 13.78 5.17 10.18
C LEU A 189 15.20 4.89 10.69
N GLY A 190 16.22 5.38 9.99
CA GLY A 190 17.62 5.25 10.37
C GLY A 190 17.96 6.00 11.66
N VAL A 191 17.32 7.15 11.93
CA VAL A 191 17.42 7.85 13.21
C VAL A 191 16.73 7.05 14.32
N ALA A 192 15.51 6.57 14.07
CA ALA A 192 14.76 5.77 15.04
C ALA A 192 15.42 4.44 15.39
N ALA A 193 16.24 3.87 14.49
CA ALA A 193 16.99 2.64 14.73
C ALA A 193 18.28 2.83 15.55
N ARG A 194 18.71 4.07 15.81
CA ARG A 194 19.95 4.39 16.55
C ARG A 194 19.88 4.52 18.09
N PRO A 195 18.75 4.53 18.81
CA PRO A 195 18.74 4.82 20.25
C PRO A 195 19.52 3.78 21.07
N GLU A 196 19.62 2.52 20.63
CA GLU A 196 20.44 1.49 21.31
C GLU A 196 21.95 1.58 21.01
N ARG A 197 22.40 2.25 19.93
CA ARG A 197 23.84 2.42 19.64
C ARG A 197 24.49 3.51 20.49
N ALA A 198 23.73 4.49 20.96
CA ALA A 198 24.23 5.56 21.83
C ALA A 198 24.32 5.15 23.31
N ALA A 199 23.61 4.10 23.73
CA ALA A 199 23.53 3.65 25.12
C ALA A 199 24.61 2.64 25.54
N ARG A 200 25.57 2.30 24.67
CA ARG A 200 26.78 1.54 25.05
C ARG A 200 27.98 2.49 25.14
N PRO A 201 28.27 3.10 26.30
CA PRO A 201 29.65 3.48 26.57
C PRO A 201 30.48 2.18 26.56
N GLY A 202 31.66 2.21 25.94
CA GLY A 202 32.52 1.04 25.77
C GLY A 202 32.71 0.26 27.08
N GLY A 203 32.44 -1.04 27.01
CA GLY A 203 32.84 -2.04 28.00
C GLY A 203 33.81 -3.01 27.34
#